data_AF-A0A953D567-F1
#
_entry.id   AF-A0A953D567-F1
#
_cell.length_a   1.000
_cell.length_b   1.000
_cell.length_c   1.000
_cell.angle_alpha   90.00
_cell.angle_beta   90.00
_cell.angle_gamma   90.00
#
_symmetry.space_group_name_H-M   'P 1'
#
loop_
_entity.id
_entity.type
_entity.pdbx_description
1 polymer ?
#
loop_
_entity_poly.entity_id
_entity_poly.type
_entity_poly.pdbx_seq_one_letter_code
_entity_poly.pdbx_strand_id
1 'polypeptide(L)'
;LDKPVAVNASAVAIAPTQDHTLLKALALAHYWDKQIDDGVVAEASEIAQREQMEVTRVREVLRLVILDPSIAQAILEGRQPRTLSLELLVRQSLPLDWLGQRRMALAASR
;
A
#
# COMPACT_ATOMS: atom_id res chain seq x y z
N LEU A 1 -3.52 28.59 -6.54
CA LEU A 1 -2.57 28.37 -5.43
C LEU A 1 -2.26 26.89 -5.43
N ASP A 2 -1.26 26.45 -6.21
CA ASP A 2 -0.84 25.05 -6.20
C ASP A 2 0.68 25.02 -6.19
N LYS A 3 1.22 25.10 -4.97
CA LYS A 3 2.64 24.81 -4.76
C LYS A 3 2.74 23.29 -4.71
N PRO A 4 3.57 22.64 -5.54
CA PRO A 4 3.78 21.20 -5.41
C PRO A 4 4.23 20.91 -3.98
N VAL A 5 3.59 19.93 -3.34
CA VAL A 5 4.00 19.44 -2.02
C VAL A 5 5.46 19.04 -2.14
N ALA A 6 6.35 19.79 -1.48
CA ALA A 6 7.76 19.48 -1.43
C ALA A 6 7.91 18.16 -0.66
N VAL A 7 8.09 17.06 -1.39
CA VAL A 7 8.43 15.77 -0.80
C VAL A 7 9.89 15.90 -0.35
N ASN A 8 10.11 16.35 0.88
CA ASN A 8 11.43 16.33 1.49
C ASN A 8 11.87 14.87 1.60
N ALA A 9 12.80 14.45 0.74
CA ALA A 9 13.51 13.18 0.83
C ALA A 9 14.50 13.17 2.02
N SER A 10 14.06 13.62 3.19
CA SER A 10 14.72 13.26 4.44
C SER A 10 14.56 11.75 4.56
N ALA A 11 15.66 11.03 4.82
CA ALA A 11 15.61 9.62 5.14
C ALA A 11 14.63 9.44 6.31
N VAL A 12 13.40 9.00 6.02
CA VAL A 12 12.39 8.73 7.03
C VAL A 12 12.92 7.56 7.83
N ALA A 13 13.40 7.82 9.05
CA ALA A 13 13.80 6.78 9.96
C ALA A 13 12.55 5.93 10.26
N ILE A 14 12.57 4.68 9.83
CA ILE A 14 11.45 3.76 10.09
C ILE A 14 11.51 3.40 11.57
N ALA A 15 10.48 3.77 12.32
CA ALA A 15 10.38 3.48 13.75
C ALA A 15 10.14 1.97 13.95
N PRO A 16 10.62 1.36 15.06
CA PRO A 16 10.41 -0.07 15.33
C PRO A 16 8.93 -0.47 15.49
N THR A 17 8.03 0.50 15.65
CA THR A 17 6.57 0.30 15.68
C THR A 17 5.96 0.19 14.28
N GLN A 18 6.65 0.67 13.25
CA GLN A 18 6.20 0.58 11.87
C GLN A 18 6.55 -0.78 11.27
N ASP A 19 5.55 -1.45 10.71
CA ASP A 19 5.78 -2.66 9.92
C ASP A 19 6.42 -2.29 8.57
N HIS A 20 7.70 -2.62 8.42
CA HIS A 20 8.48 -2.37 7.20
C HIS A 20 7.87 -3.05 5.96
N THR A 21 7.23 -4.21 6.14
CA THR A 21 6.62 -4.96 5.04
C THR A 21 5.38 -4.24 4.53
N LEU A 22 4.54 -3.75 5.44
CA LEU A 22 3.37 -2.94 5.08
C LEU A 22 3.78 -1.61 4.45
N LEU A 23 4.77 -0.92 5.01
CA LEU A 23 5.27 0.33 4.46
C LEU A 23 5.81 0.15 3.05
N LYS A 24 6.65 -0.86 2.83
CA LYS A 24 7.22 -1.15 1.51
C LYS A 24 6.12 -1.50 0.51
N ALA A 25 5.13 -2.30 0.90
CA ALA A 25 4.02 -2.66 0.02
C ALA A 25 3.17 -1.44 -0.35
N LEU A 26 2.85 -0.56 0.61
CA LEU A 26 2.10 0.66 0.34
C LEU A 26 2.87 1.60 -0.60
N ALA A 27 4.18 1.76 -0.37
CA ALA A 27 5.04 2.56 -1.24
C ALA A 27 5.11 2.00 -2.67
N LEU A 28 5.29 0.67 -2.82
CA LEU A 28 5.31 0.00 -4.12
C LEU A 28 3.97 0.13 -4.84
N ALA A 29 2.85 0.00 -4.13
CA ALA A 29 1.52 0.13 -4.71
C ALA A 29 1.35 1.49 -5.39
N HIS A 30 1.61 2.59 -4.68
CA HIS A 30 1.51 3.93 -5.25
C HIS A 30 2.59 4.23 -6.31
N TYR A 31 3.80 3.69 -6.17
CA TYR A 31 4.86 3.86 -7.16
C TYR A 31 4.51 3.19 -8.49
N TRP A 32 4.02 1.95 -8.44
CA TRP A 32 3.63 1.20 -9.63
C TRP A 32 2.35 1.77 -10.28
N ASP A 33 1.37 2.17 -9.48
CA ASP A 33 0.17 2.87 -9.94
C ASP A 33 0.53 4.16 -10.68
N LYS A 34 1.43 4.96 -10.10
CA LYS A 34 1.95 6.16 -10.76
C LYS A 34 2.67 5.87 -12.08
N GLN A 35 3.46 4.80 -12.18
CA GLN A 35 4.10 4.44 -13.45
C GLN A 35 3.07 4.05 -14.52
N ILE A 36 1.97 3.40 -14.14
CA ILE A 36 0.87 3.07 -15.05
C ILE A 36 0.16 4.36 -15.49
N ASP A 37 -0.20 5.22 -14.54
CA ASP A 37 -0.89 6.49 -14.79
C ASP A 37 -0.06 7.44 -15.67
N ASP A 38 1.26 7.49 -15.44
CA ASP A 38 2.19 8.30 -16.22
C ASP A 38 2.54 7.65 -17.58
N GLY A 39 2.05 6.43 -17.87
CA GLY A 39 2.30 5.70 -19.12
C GLY A 39 3.73 5.16 -19.26
N VAL A 40 4.51 5.11 -18.17
CA VAL A 40 5.89 4.57 -18.12
C VAL A 40 5.90 3.04 -18.25
N VAL A 41 4.81 2.40 -17.85
CA VAL A 41 4.47 0.99 -18.09
C VAL A 41 3.05 0.90 -18.61
N ALA A 42 2.76 -0.08 -19.45
CA ALA A 42 1.41 -0.30 -19.97
C ALA A 42 0.48 -0.93 -18.95
N GLU A 43 0.98 -1.91 -18.16
CA GLU A 43 0.17 -2.67 -17.22
C GLU A 43 1.01 -3.45 -16.19
N ALA A 44 0.32 -4.10 -15.24
CA ALA A 44 0.93 -4.90 -14.18
C ALA A 44 1.85 -6.04 -14.66
N SER A 45 1.62 -6.59 -15.86
CA SER A 45 2.47 -7.66 -16.41
C SER A 45 3.88 -7.16 -16.76
N GLU A 46 3.99 -5.92 -17.23
CA GLU A 46 5.27 -5.28 -17.54
C GLU A 46 6.05 -4.97 -16.26
N ILE A 47 5.37 -4.48 -15.21
CA ILE A 47 5.97 -4.32 -13.88
C ILE A 47 6.49 -5.68 -13.37
N ALA A 48 5.71 -6.75 -13.50
CA ALA A 48 6.09 -8.09 -13.07
C ALA A 48 7.38 -8.57 -13.78
N GLN A 49 7.50 -8.32 -15.09
CA GLN A 49 8.71 -8.64 -15.85
C GLN A 49 9.92 -7.81 -15.38
N ARG A 50 9.76 -6.50 -15.20
CA ARG A 50 10.84 -5.59 -14.77
C ARG A 50 11.35 -5.93 -13.37
N GLU A 51 10.44 -6.27 -12.45
CA GLU A 51 10.75 -6.59 -11.06
C GLU A 51 11.10 -8.07 -10.84
N GLN A 52 11.02 -8.91 -11.88
CA GLN A 52 11.21 -10.36 -11.81
C GLN A 52 10.29 -11.02 -10.77
N MET A 53 9.02 -10.64 -10.80
CA MET A 53 7.98 -11.08 -9.86
C MET A 53 6.81 -11.73 -10.60
N GLU A 54 6.02 -12.51 -9.87
CA GLU A 54 4.74 -13.02 -10.37
C GLU A 54 3.73 -11.89 -10.57
N VAL A 55 3.02 -11.87 -11.70
CA VAL A 55 2.01 -10.83 -12.00
C VAL A 55 0.89 -10.80 -10.96
N THR A 56 0.54 -11.95 -10.39
CA THR A 56 -0.43 -12.05 -9.29
C THR A 56 0.04 -11.24 -8.08
N ARG A 57 1.34 -11.27 -7.78
CA ARG A 57 1.91 -10.53 -6.65
C ARG A 57 1.89 -9.03 -6.88
N VAL A 58 2.17 -8.59 -8.11
CA VAL A 58 2.06 -7.17 -8.49
C VAL A 58 0.61 -6.69 -8.33
N ARG A 59 -0.35 -7.45 -8.84
CA ARG A 59 -1.78 -7.13 -8.72
C ARG A 59 -2.27 -7.10 -7.28
N GLU A 60 -1.79 -8.00 -6.43
CA GLU A 60 -2.06 -8.01 -4.99
C GLU A 60 -1.62 -6.71 -4.33
N VAL A 61 -0.40 -6.25 -4.62
CA VAL A 61 0.14 -5.01 -4.05
C VAL A 61 -0.58 -3.78 -4.61
N LEU A 62 -0.88 -3.73 -5.92
CA LEU A 62 -1.61 -2.61 -6.54
C LEU A 62 -2.99 -2.38 -5.91
N ARG A 63 -3.63 -3.40 -5.35
CA ARG A 63 -4.91 -3.22 -4.60
C ARG A 63 -4.78 -2.29 -3.40
N LEU A 64 -3.58 -2.06 -2.87
CA LEU A 64 -3.38 -1.16 -1.73
C LEU A 64 -3.58 0.31 -2.11
N VAL A 65 -3.64 0.67 -3.40
CA VAL A 65 -3.95 2.04 -3.85
C VAL A 65 -5.35 2.47 -3.43
N ILE A 66 -6.31 1.54 -3.36
CA ILE A 66 -7.70 1.82 -2.95
C ILE A 66 -7.92 1.69 -1.43
N LEU A 67 -6.84 1.60 -0.66
CA LEU A 67 -6.91 1.44 0.79
C LEU A 67 -7.51 2.70 1.44
N ASP A 68 -8.31 2.50 2.47
CA ASP A 68 -8.89 3.55 3.29
C ASP A 68 -7.75 4.45 3.82
N PRO A 69 -7.85 5.78 3.61
CA PRO A 69 -6.78 6.71 3.99
C PRO A 69 -6.41 6.66 5.48
N SER A 70 -7.37 6.36 6.37
CA SER A 70 -7.10 6.25 7.81
C SER A 70 -6.30 5.01 8.16
N ILE A 71 -6.48 3.91 7.42
CA ILE A 71 -5.66 2.69 7.56
C ILE A 71 -4.25 2.96 7.02
N ALA A 72 -4.13 3.56 5.83
CA ALA A 72 -2.84 3.96 5.27
C ALA A 72 -2.08 4.88 6.24
N GLN A 73 -2.75 5.89 6.81
CA GLN A 73 -2.17 6.77 7.82
C GLN A 73 -1.73 6.01 9.07
N ALA A 74 -2.52 5.06 9.56
CA ALA A 74 -2.14 4.25 10.72
C ALA A 74 -0.88 3.42 10.44
N ILE A 75 -0.72 2.87 9.23
CA ILE A 75 0.48 2.15 8.81
C ILE A 75 1.69 3.09 8.76
N LEU A 76 1.51 4.27 8.15
CA LEU A 76 2.54 5.31 8.05
C LEU A 76 2.97 5.85 9.41
N GLU A 77 2.09 5.84 10.41
CA GLU A 77 2.40 6.32 11.76
C GLU A 77 2.87 5.20 12.71
N GLY A 78 2.92 3.94 12.26
CA GLY A 78 3.26 2.81 13.14
C GLY A 78 2.18 2.51 14.19
N ARG A 79 0.95 2.95 13.94
CA ARG A 79 -0.23 2.77 14.81
C ARG A 79 -1.18 1.70 14.30
N GLN A 80 -0.80 0.95 13.26
CA GLN A 80 -1.58 -0.18 12.80
C GLN A 80 -1.71 -1.24 13.92
N PRO A 81 -2.82 -1.97 13.99
CA PRO A 81 -2.92 -3.16 14.81
C PRO A 81 -1.82 -4.16 14.42
N ARG A 82 -1.19 -4.85 15.39
CA ARG A 82 -0.13 -5.85 15.12
C ARG A 82 -0.64 -7.04 14.28
N THR A 83 -1.94 -7.26 14.29
CA THR A 83 -2.64 -8.30 13.54
C THR A 83 -3.01 -7.89 12.12
N LEU A 84 -2.90 -6.59 11.79
CA LEU A 84 -3.03 -6.13 10.42
C LEU A 84 -1.75 -6.52 9.67
N SER A 85 -1.84 -7.51 8.79
CA SER A 85 -0.70 -7.99 7.99
C SER A 85 -0.91 -7.67 6.51
N LEU A 86 0.19 -7.69 5.74
CA LEU A 86 0.11 -7.55 4.29
C LEU A 86 -0.74 -8.67 3.69
N GLU A 87 -0.61 -9.87 4.22
CA GLU A 87 -1.39 -11.03 3.81
C GLU A 87 -2.89 -10.79 3.94
N LEU A 88 -3.32 -10.21 5.06
CA LEU A 88 -4.71 -9.85 5.29
C LEU A 88 -5.19 -8.82 4.25
N LEU A 89 -4.40 -7.78 3.98
CA LEU A 89 -4.78 -6.72 3.05
C LEU A 89 -4.86 -7.17 1.59
N VAL A 90 -4.06 -8.16 1.18
CA VAL A 90 -3.97 -8.55 -0.24
C VAL A 90 -4.62 -9.89 -0.58
N ARG A 91 -4.68 -10.84 0.37
CA ARG A 91 -5.23 -12.20 0.13
C ARG A 91 -6.67 -12.34 0.59
N GLN A 92 -7.09 -11.63 1.63
CA GLN A 92 -8.53 -11.52 1.90
C GLN A 92 -9.12 -10.56 0.87
N SER A 93 -10.37 -10.81 0.45
CA SER A 93 -11.05 -9.94 -0.49
C SER A 93 -11.18 -8.53 0.12
N LEU A 94 -10.23 -7.65 -0.19
CA LEU A 94 -10.23 -6.26 0.29
C LEU A 94 -11.56 -5.62 -0.14
N PRO A 95 -12.41 -5.20 0.82
CA PRO A 95 -13.67 -4.57 0.47
C PRO A 95 -13.43 -3.33 -0.38
N LEU A 96 -14.25 -3.13 -1.41
CA LEU A 96 -14.13 -1.93 -2.26
C LEU A 96 -14.61 -0.66 -1.54
N ASP A 97 -15.43 -0.81 -0.50
CA ASP A 97 -15.89 0.29 0.34
C ASP A 97 -15.03 0.45 1.60
N TRP A 98 -14.74 1.71 1.95
CA TRP A 98 -13.92 2.03 3.11
C TRP A 98 -14.51 1.59 4.45
N LEU A 99 -15.84 1.53 4.58
CA LEU A 99 -16.47 1.03 5.82
C LEU A 99 -16.15 -0.46 6.01
N GLY A 100 -16.24 -1.26 4.96
CA GLY A 100 -15.85 -2.65 4.92
C GLY A 100 -14.37 -2.84 5.27
N GLN A 101 -13.49 -2.03 4.68
CA GLN A 101 -12.06 -2.08 4.98
C GLN A 101 -11.75 -1.78 6.46
N ARG A 102 -12.39 -0.75 7.03
CA ARG A 102 -12.25 -0.43 8.47
C ARG A 102 -12.80 -1.54 9.35
N ARG A 103 -13.94 -2.15 9.00
CA ARG A 103 -14.50 -3.29 9.76
C ARG A 103 -13.56 -4.50 9.72
N MET A 104 -12.95 -4.79 8.58
CA MET A 104 -11.95 -5.83 8.42
C MET A 104 -10.72 -5.57 9.30
N ALA A 105 -10.16 -4.35 9.28
CA ALA A 105 -9.01 -3.99 10.12
C ALA A 105 -9.33 -4.06 11.62
N LEU A 106 -10.53 -3.64 12.03
CA LEU A 106 -10.98 -3.75 13.42
C LEU A 106 -11.23 -5.20 13.85
N ALA A 107 -11.74 -6.05 12.94
CA ALA A 107 -11.92 -7.47 13.20
C ALA A 107 -10.58 -8.19 13.38
N ALA A 108 -9.56 -7.77 12.62
CA ALA A 108 -8.19 -8.27 12.80
C ALA A 108 -7.63 -7.89 14.17
N SER A 109 -8.03 -6.75 14.74
CA SER A 109 -7.48 -6.21 16.01
C SER A 109 -7.92 -6.97 17.27
N ARG A 110 -8.69 -8.05 17.15
CA ARG A 110 -9.23 -8.84 18.27
C ARG A 110 -8.45 -10.11 18.52
#